data_AF-A0A519F010-F1
#
_entry.id   AF-A0A519F010-F1
#
_cell.length_a   1.000
_cell.length_b   1.000
_cell.length_c   1.000
_cell.angle_alpha   90.00
_cell.angle_beta   90.00
_cell.angle_gamma   90.00
#
_symmetry.space_group_name_H-M   'P 1'
#
loop_
_entity.id
_entity.type
_entity.pdbx_description
1 polymer ?
#
loop_
_entity_poly.entity_id
_entity_poly.type
_entity_poly.pdbx_seq_one_letter_code
_entity_poly.pdbx_strand_id
1 'polypeptide(L)'
;SENRLVPMDRVEPGLSVDLTRQLFESSIDALLERVRGSVTNLLNDAGVGVTDVDTVFFTGGSSGIPALRNSVAAMLPKARHVEGNIFGSIGSGLAIEAKKRYG
;
A
#
# COMPACT_ATOMS: atom_id res chain seq x y z
N SER A 1 15.53 0.16 16.10
CA SER A 1 15.55 0.00 14.63
C SER A 1 15.59 -1.47 14.36
N GLU A 2 14.59 -2.05 13.69
CA GLU A 2 14.69 -3.45 13.25
C GLU A 2 15.75 -3.53 12.16
N ASN A 3 16.80 -4.31 12.40
CA ASN A 3 17.80 -4.68 11.41
C ASN A 3 17.67 -6.18 11.13
N ARG A 4 17.66 -6.57 9.87
CA ARG A 4 17.50 -7.97 9.46
C ARG A 4 18.56 -8.33 8.44
N LEU A 5 19.34 -9.36 8.72
CA LEU A 5 20.32 -9.87 7.76
C LEU A 5 19.58 -10.66 6.67
N VAL A 6 19.79 -10.27 5.41
CA VAL A 6 19.21 -10.97 4.25
C VAL A 6 20.32 -11.75 3.55
N PRO A 7 20.28 -13.09 3.56
CA PRO A 7 21.23 -13.90 2.80
C PRO A 7 20.98 -13.76 1.30
N MET A 8 22.06 -13.64 0.54
CA MET A 8 22.07 -13.44 -0.91
C MET A 8 22.81 -14.58 -1.62
N ASP A 9 22.77 -15.80 -1.08
CA ASP A 9 23.46 -16.98 -1.65
C ASP A 9 23.08 -17.29 -3.11
N ARG A 10 21.91 -16.81 -3.56
CA ARG A 10 21.47 -16.91 -4.96
C ARG A 10 22.28 -16.02 -5.91
N VAL A 11 22.93 -14.99 -5.40
CA VAL A 11 23.80 -14.06 -6.13
C VAL A 11 25.24 -14.53 -6.00
N GLU A 12 25.71 -14.72 -4.77
CA GLU A 12 27.06 -15.18 -4.46
C GLU A 12 27.06 -15.92 -3.11
N PRO A 13 27.68 -17.12 -3.01
CA PRO A 13 27.74 -17.87 -1.76
C PRO A 13 28.36 -17.04 -0.61
N GLY A 14 27.64 -16.94 0.51
CA GLY A 14 28.11 -16.21 1.70
C GLY A 14 27.89 -14.69 1.65
N LEU A 15 27.33 -14.14 0.56
CA LEU A 15 26.93 -12.75 0.50
C LEU A 15 25.71 -12.50 1.39
N SER A 16 25.74 -11.41 2.16
CA SER A 16 24.60 -10.98 2.97
C SER A 16 24.53 -9.46 3.05
N VAL A 17 23.32 -8.94 3.28
CA VAL A 17 23.07 -7.51 3.39
C VAL A 17 22.24 -7.23 4.64
N ASP A 18 22.63 -6.20 5.39
CA ASP A 18 21.81 -5.65 6.47
C ASP A 18 20.64 -4.84 5.89
N LEU A 19 19.43 -5.34 6.12
CA LEU A 19 18.20 -4.65 5.76
C LEU A 19 17.63 -3.96 7.00
N THR A 20 17.77 -2.64 7.03
CA THR A 20 17.08 -1.79 8.00
C THR A 20 15.76 -1.30 7.42
N ARG A 21 14.83 -0.94 8.31
CA ARG A 21 13.57 -0.29 7.91
C ARG A 21 13.82 1.00 7.13
N GLN A 22 14.79 1.80 7.55
CA GLN A 22 15.17 3.05 6.89
C GLN A 22 15.68 2.79 5.47
N LEU A 23 16.52 1.77 5.27
CA LEU A 23 17.01 1.40 3.94
C LEU A 23 15.87 0.93 3.03
N PHE A 24 14.94 0.15 3.57
CA PHE A 24 13.77 -0.27 2.80
C PHE A 24 12.90 0.92 2.40
N GLU A 25 12.59 1.82 3.34
CA GLU A 25 11.75 2.99 3.10
C GLU A 25 12.39 3.93 2.07
N SER A 26 13.68 4.25 2.21
CA SER A 26 14.39 5.08 1.23
C SER A 26 14.44 4.45 -0.16
N SER A 27 14.52 3.12 -0.24
CA SER A 27 14.52 2.40 -1.52
C SER A 27 13.17 2.44 -2.24
N ILE A 28 12.07 2.68 -1.53
CA ILE A 28 10.72 2.77 -2.10
C ILE A 28 10.18 4.20 -2.21
N ASP A 29 10.91 5.22 -1.77
CA ASP A 29 10.44 6.60 -1.72
C ASP A 29 9.93 7.12 -3.07
N ALA A 30 10.63 6.81 -4.16
CA ALA A 30 10.20 7.20 -5.51
C ALA A 30 8.86 6.53 -5.93
N LEU A 31 8.59 5.32 -5.43
CA LEU A 31 7.30 4.66 -5.64
C LEU A 31 6.20 5.34 -4.82
N LEU A 32 6.51 5.75 -3.58
CA LEU A 32 5.57 6.50 -2.74
C LEU A 32 5.25 7.87 -3.36
N GLU A 33 6.23 8.58 -3.94
CA GLU A 33 5.99 9.82 -4.68
C GLU A 33 5.02 9.62 -5.85
N ARG A 34 5.18 8.52 -6.61
CA ARG A 34 4.26 8.19 -7.70
C ARG A 34 2.84 7.96 -7.20
N VAL A 35 2.69 7.26 -6.06
CA VAL A 35 1.36 7.08 -5.43
C VAL A 35 0.75 8.42 -5.04
N ARG A 36 1.53 9.31 -4.40
CA ARG A 36 1.06 10.66 -4.05
C ARG A 36 0.60 11.43 -5.28
N GLY A 37 1.39 11.41 -6.35
CA GLY A 37 1.02 12.02 -7.63
C GLY A 37 -0.30 11.45 -8.20
N SER A 38 -0.47 10.13 -8.17
CA SER A 38 -1.71 9.49 -8.62
C SER A 38 -2.92 9.89 -7.80
N VAL A 39 -2.81 9.97 -6.47
CA VAL A 39 -3.91 10.41 -5.59
C VAL A 39 -4.27 11.87 -5.88
N THR A 40 -3.29 12.76 -5.99
CA THR A 40 -3.53 14.18 -6.32
C THR A 40 -4.25 14.34 -7.65
N ASN A 41 -3.77 13.65 -8.70
CA ASN A 41 -4.40 13.72 -10.01
C ASN A 41 -5.84 13.19 -9.98
N LEU A 42 -6.06 12.05 -9.32
CA LEU A 42 -7.39 11.46 -9.16
C LEU A 42 -8.39 12.44 -8.52
N LEU A 43 -7.98 13.12 -7.44
CA LEU A 43 -8.83 14.09 -6.75
C LEU A 43 -9.14 15.31 -7.62
N ASN A 44 -8.14 15.81 -8.35
CA ASN A 44 -8.31 16.91 -9.30
C ASN A 44 -9.29 16.54 -10.42
N ASP A 45 -9.11 15.36 -11.03
CA ASP A 45 -9.98 14.85 -12.10
C ASP A 45 -11.42 14.66 -11.63
N ALA A 46 -11.60 14.26 -10.37
CA ALA A 46 -12.91 14.09 -9.74
C ALA A 46 -13.53 15.41 -9.23
N GLY A 47 -12.76 16.50 -9.16
CA GLY A 47 -13.19 17.77 -8.54
C GLY A 47 -13.45 17.65 -7.04
N VAL A 48 -12.75 16.75 -6.35
CA VAL A 48 -12.93 16.44 -4.92
C VAL A 48 -11.78 17.02 -4.11
N GLY A 49 -12.08 17.77 -3.05
CA GLY A 49 -11.06 18.26 -2.13
C GLY A 49 -10.52 17.15 -1.23
N VAL A 50 -9.26 17.27 -0.81
CA VAL A 50 -8.63 16.32 0.15
C VAL A 50 -9.41 16.18 1.47
N THR A 51 -10.17 17.21 1.86
CA THR A 51 -11.00 17.22 3.06
C THR A 51 -12.37 16.58 2.88
N ASP A 52 -12.77 16.32 1.63
CA ASP A 52 -14.08 15.79 1.27
C ASP A 52 -14.05 14.26 1.16
N VAL A 53 -12.88 13.66 1.36
CA VAL A 53 -12.72 12.21 1.42
C VAL A 53 -12.99 11.72 2.84
N ASP A 54 -14.12 11.04 3.03
CA ASP A 54 -14.52 10.52 4.34
C ASP A 54 -13.80 9.22 4.73
N THR A 55 -13.39 8.39 3.76
CA THR A 55 -12.84 7.06 4.02
C THR A 55 -11.86 6.61 2.95
N VAL A 56 -10.73 6.04 3.37
CA VAL A 56 -9.77 5.34 2.51
C VAL A 56 -9.79 3.85 2.85
N PHE A 57 -10.07 3.02 1.86
CA PHE A 57 -9.97 1.57 1.95
C PHE A 57 -8.66 1.07 1.34
N PHE A 58 -7.84 0.44 2.17
CA PHE A 58 -6.59 -0.17 1.74
C PHE A 58 -6.81 -1.60 1.27
N THR A 59 -6.35 -1.93 0.05
CA THR A 59 -6.46 -3.26 -0.55
C THR A 59 -5.15 -3.71 -1.21
N GLY A 60 -4.98 -5.03 -1.37
CA GLY A 60 -3.80 -5.64 -1.99
C GLY A 60 -2.57 -5.73 -1.07
N GLY A 61 -1.61 -6.59 -1.43
CA GLY A 61 -0.45 -6.92 -0.59
C GLY A 61 0.44 -5.72 -0.23
N SER A 62 0.69 -4.82 -1.18
CA SER A 62 1.52 -3.62 -0.95
C SER A 62 0.90 -2.66 0.07
N SER A 63 -0.42 -2.72 0.27
CA SER A 63 -1.06 -1.97 1.35
C SER A 63 -0.58 -2.40 2.73
N GLY A 64 0.03 -3.57 2.90
CA GLY A 64 0.66 -3.98 4.16
C GLY A 64 1.89 -3.15 4.55
N ILE A 65 2.43 -2.33 3.63
CA ILE A 65 3.63 -1.50 3.89
C ILE A 65 3.24 -0.26 4.73
N PRO A 66 3.79 -0.09 5.95
CA PRO A 66 3.44 1.04 6.81
C PRO A 66 3.75 2.41 6.18
N ALA A 67 4.88 2.54 5.48
CA ALA A 67 5.26 3.80 4.83
C ALA A 67 4.27 4.23 3.75
N LEU A 68 3.69 3.29 3.00
CA LEU A 68 2.63 3.56 2.03
C LEU A 68 1.37 4.09 2.72
N ARG A 69 0.93 3.40 3.78
CA ARG A 69 -0.25 3.82 4.55
C ARG A 69 -0.07 5.21 5.13
N ASN A 70 1.06 5.46 5.77
CA ASN A 70 1.38 6.75 6.37
C ASN A 70 1.43 7.85 5.30
N SER A 71 2.00 7.56 4.13
CA SER A 71 2.02 8.51 3.02
C SER A 71 0.62 8.89 2.55
N VAL A 72 -0.28 7.92 2.36
CA VAL A 72 -1.66 8.21 1.91
C VAL A 72 -2.46 8.88 3.02
N ALA A 73 -2.30 8.43 4.25
CA ALA A 73 -2.93 9.01 5.44
C ALA A 73 -2.60 10.49 5.62
N ALA A 74 -1.33 10.87 5.39
CA ALA A 74 -0.89 12.26 5.50
C ALA A 74 -1.53 13.16 4.44
N MET A 75 -1.88 12.63 3.27
CA MET A 75 -2.57 13.39 2.21
C MET A 75 -4.05 13.62 2.52
N LEU A 76 -4.69 12.71 3.26
CA LEU A 76 -6.13 12.67 3.49
C LEU A 76 -6.44 12.66 4.99
N PRO A 77 -6.07 13.71 5.75
CA PRO A 77 -6.02 13.68 7.20
C PRO A 77 -7.41 13.54 7.89
N LYS A 78 -8.50 13.80 7.16
CA LYS A 78 -9.87 13.63 7.66
C LYS A 78 -10.46 12.25 7.37
N ALA A 79 -9.84 11.50 6.45
CA ALA A 79 -10.39 10.22 6.03
C ALA A 79 -10.20 9.17 7.12
N ARG A 80 -11.25 8.40 7.37
CA ARG A 80 -11.13 7.17 8.16
C ARG A 80 -10.38 6.11 7.36
N HIS A 81 -9.36 5.50 7.95
CA HIS A 81 -8.59 4.45 7.31
C HIS A 81 -9.12 3.07 7.66
N VAL A 82 -9.44 2.26 6.65
CA VAL A 82 -10.07 0.95 6.82
C VAL A 82 -9.27 -0.13 6.10
N GLU A 83 -9.17 -1.28 6.76
CA GLU A 83 -8.49 -2.46 6.23
C GLU A 83 -9.47 -3.43 5.58
N GLY A 84 -9.23 -3.77 4.32
CA GLY A 84 -9.76 -4.99 3.72
C GLY A 84 -8.79 -6.15 3.92
N ASN A 85 -9.26 -7.40 3.86
CA ASN A 85 -8.39 -8.58 3.91
C ASN A 85 -7.29 -8.48 2.83
N ILE A 86 -6.05 -8.33 3.28
CA ILE A 86 -4.84 -7.99 2.51
C ILE A 86 -4.54 -9.04 1.43
N PHE A 87 -5.08 -10.26 1.56
CA PHE A 87 -4.84 -11.38 0.66
C PHE A 87 -6.11 -12.05 0.11
N GLY A 88 -7.32 -11.58 0.45
CA GLY A 88 -8.57 -12.29 0.10
C GLY A 88 -9.79 -11.45 -0.23
N SER A 89 -9.78 -10.12 -0.03
CA SER A 89 -10.99 -9.29 -0.17
C SER A 89 -11.54 -9.24 -1.60
N ILE A 90 -10.67 -9.16 -2.61
CA ILE A 90 -11.09 -9.16 -4.02
C ILE A 90 -11.61 -10.54 -4.43
N GLY A 91 -10.90 -11.62 -4.07
CA GLY A 91 -11.33 -12.98 -4.38
C GLY A 91 -12.68 -13.34 -3.75
N SER A 92 -12.88 -12.96 -2.48
CA SER A 92 -14.18 -13.14 -1.80
C SER A 92 -15.28 -12.26 -2.39
N GLY A 93 -14.98 -11.01 -2.77
CA GLY A 93 -15.95 -10.11 -3.40
C GLY A 93 -16.45 -10.64 -4.75
N LEU A 94 -15.55 -11.13 -5.60
CA LEU A 94 -15.89 -11.75 -6.88
C LEU A 94 -16.71 -13.04 -6.69
N ALA A 95 -16.40 -13.84 -5.67
CA ALA A 95 -17.16 -15.06 -5.37
C ALA A 95 -18.59 -14.76 -4.89
N ILE A 96 -18.78 -13.71 -4.07
CA ILE A 96 -20.12 -13.26 -3.65
C ILE A 96 -20.93 -12.76 -4.85
N GLU A 97 -20.33 -11.97 -5.74
CA GLU A 97 -21.00 -11.46 -6.94
C GLU A 97 -21.36 -12.58 -7.92
N ALA A 98 -20.48 -13.57 -8.10
CA ALA A 98 -20.76 -14.75 -8.91
C ALA A 98 -21.95 -15.56 -8.37
N LYS A 99 -22.03 -15.75 -7.04
CA LYS A 99 -23.18 -16.41 -6.40
C LYS A 99 -24.50 -15.63 -6.61
N LYS A 100 -24.48 -14.29 -6.60
CA LYS A 100 -25.69 -13.50 -6.86
C LYS A 100 -26.17 -13.57 -8.31
N ARG A 101 -25.25 -13.69 -9.27
CA ARG A 101 -25.59 -13.69 -10.71
C ARG A 101 -25.94 -15.07 -11.27
N TYR A 102 -25.39 -16.13 -10.68
CA TYR A 102 -25.45 -17.47 -11.25
C TYR A 102 -25.84 -18.57 -10.24
N GLY A 103 -26.17 -18.20 -9.01
CA GLY A 103 -26.56 -19.11 -7.93
C GLY A 103 -28.01 -18.96 -7.52
#